data_AF-A0A3M7TLN9-F1
#
_entry.id   AF-A0A3M7TLN9-F1
#
_cell.length_a   1.000
_cell.length_b   1.000
_cell.length_c   1.000
_cell.angle_alpha   90.00
_cell.angle_beta   90.00
_cell.angle_gamma   90.00
#
_symmetry.space_group_name_H-M   'P 1'
#
loop_
_entity.id
_entity.type
_entity.pdbx_description
1 polymer ?
#
loop_
_entity_poly.entity_id
_entity_poly.type
_entity_poly.pdbx_seq_one_letter_code
_entity_poly.pdbx_strand_id
1 'polypeptide(L)'
;MRGIKIGQVVGRASYKCDVLFRVVAINGDVVELFGEEMRLVADAPIDDLVVMEETDRKRHSNQFKEKEESCYHLFRQDRKLIREQTEYEITSGYTEKQSFFELPGRILHIDGDPLYLKKCTAVYDRLGVPVYGVHIAEKEMPLQVASLIEMVRPDILVITGHDAYMKNKGSKTDMKAYRNSRYFVDAVKEARKVVPYMDHLVIFAGACQSYFQAILRAGANFASSPERINIHALDPVYVVSKISLTPFMERVALWDMLKHTLTGERGMGGIETKGSLRRGIPVEQEEIEE
;
A
#
# COMPACT_ATOMS: atom_id res chain seq x y z
N MET A 1 -13.15 31.99 -17.93
CA MET A 1 -13.17 30.59 -17.46
C MET A 1 -11.78 30.02 -17.65
N ARG A 2 -11.02 29.75 -16.58
CA ARG A 2 -9.74 29.06 -16.70
C ARG A 2 -10.02 27.67 -17.28
N GLY A 3 -9.45 27.37 -18.46
CA GLY A 3 -9.71 26.16 -19.24
C GLY A 3 -9.10 24.90 -18.62
N ILE A 4 -9.54 24.55 -17.42
CA ILE A 4 -9.15 23.33 -16.73
C ILE A 4 -9.78 22.12 -17.41
N LYS A 5 -8.99 21.09 -17.67
CA LYS A 5 -9.41 19.88 -18.38
C LYS A 5 -9.11 18.64 -17.54
N ILE A 6 -9.90 17.59 -17.77
CA ILE A 6 -9.64 16.25 -17.23
C ILE A 6 -8.22 15.81 -17.60
N GLY A 7 -7.51 15.23 -16.64
CA GLY A 7 -6.12 14.79 -16.76
C GLY A 7 -5.07 15.85 -16.46
N GLN A 8 -5.44 17.13 -16.29
CA GLN A 8 -4.47 18.15 -15.89
C GLN A 8 -4.09 18.02 -14.41
N VAL A 9 -2.83 18.36 -14.11
CA VAL A 9 -2.33 18.45 -12.73
C VAL A 9 -2.51 19.87 -12.21
N VAL A 10 -3.17 19.96 -11.06
CA VAL A 10 -3.58 21.19 -10.40
C VAL A 10 -3.20 21.15 -8.91
N GLY A 11 -3.03 22.32 -8.31
CA GLY A 11 -2.98 22.52 -6.87
C GLY A 11 -4.21 23.29 -6.41
N ARG A 12 -4.53 23.18 -5.12
CA ARG A 12 -5.64 23.94 -4.50
C ARG A 12 -5.11 25.21 -3.84
N ALA A 13 -5.56 26.37 -4.30
CA ALA A 13 -5.14 27.67 -3.78
C ALA A 13 -5.46 27.83 -2.29
N SER A 14 -6.63 27.35 -1.85
CA SER A 14 -7.06 27.33 -0.45
C SER A 14 -6.13 26.54 0.47
N TYR A 15 -5.34 25.61 -0.07
CA TYR A 15 -4.33 24.82 0.63
C TYR A 15 -2.90 25.17 0.20
N LYS A 16 -2.69 26.35 -0.41
CA LYS A 16 -1.38 26.83 -0.87
C LYS A 16 -0.67 25.86 -1.84
N CYS A 17 -1.44 25.07 -2.60
CA CYS A 17 -0.94 24.06 -3.51
C CYS A 17 0.02 23.05 -2.86
N ASP A 18 -0.22 22.72 -1.58
CA ASP A 18 0.58 21.76 -0.80
C ASP A 18 0.59 20.35 -1.39
N VAL A 19 -0.50 19.95 -2.04
CA VAL A 19 -0.65 18.66 -2.71
C VAL A 19 -0.97 18.87 -4.19
N LEU A 20 -0.29 18.09 -5.04
CA LEU A 20 -0.59 18.00 -6.46
C LEU A 20 -1.74 17.01 -6.68
N PHE A 21 -2.73 17.43 -7.43
CA PHE A 21 -3.89 16.63 -7.79
C PHE A 21 -4.04 16.51 -9.30
N ARG A 22 -4.60 15.41 -9.77
CA ARG A 22 -5.10 15.23 -11.13
C ARG A 22 -6.60 15.43 -11.18
N VAL A 23 -7.06 16.15 -12.19
CA VAL A 23 -8.49 16.30 -12.47
C VAL A 23 -9.05 15.00 -13.05
N VAL A 24 -10.00 14.38 -12.34
CA VAL A 24 -10.62 13.11 -12.74
C VAL A 24 -11.99 13.35 -13.38
N ALA A 25 -12.79 14.24 -12.80
CA ALA A 25 -14.09 14.61 -13.34
C ALA A 25 -14.40 16.09 -13.08
N ILE A 26 -15.23 16.68 -13.95
CA ILE A 26 -15.70 18.07 -13.83
C ILE A 26 -17.23 18.03 -13.88
N ASN A 27 -17.87 18.37 -12.76
CA ASN A 27 -19.32 18.32 -12.58
C ASN A 27 -19.83 19.74 -12.32
N GLY A 28 -20.03 20.53 -13.38
CA GLY A 28 -20.34 21.95 -13.27
C GLY A 28 -19.18 22.71 -12.63
N ASP A 29 -19.45 23.40 -11.52
CA ASP A 29 -18.44 24.19 -10.81
C ASP A 29 -17.58 23.38 -9.84
N VAL A 30 -17.91 22.11 -9.61
CA VAL A 30 -17.19 21.22 -8.69
C VAL A 30 -16.36 20.21 -9.48
N VAL A 31 -15.08 20.11 -9.12
CA VAL A 31 -14.09 19.25 -9.76
C VAL A 31 -13.68 18.14 -8.78
N GLU A 32 -13.67 16.90 -9.27
CA GLU A 32 -13.17 15.73 -8.54
C GLU A 32 -11.68 15.55 -8.84
N LEU A 33 -10.91 15.39 -7.76
CA LEU A 33 -9.46 15.43 -7.77
C LEU A 33 -8.88 14.20 -7.06
N PHE A 34 -7.90 13.55 -7.69
CA PHE A 34 -7.10 12.50 -7.05
C PHE A 34 -5.67 13.01 -6.84
N GLY A 35 -5.07 12.76 -5.67
CA GLY A 35 -3.68 13.12 -5.42
C GLY A 35 -2.72 12.42 -6.39
N GLU A 36 -1.63 13.09 -6.78
CA GLU A 36 -0.57 12.50 -7.64
C GLU A 36 0.38 11.58 -6.85
N GLU A 37 0.59 11.92 -5.59
CA GLU A 37 1.57 11.28 -4.68
C GLU A 37 0.94 10.74 -3.39
N MET A 38 -0.35 11.03 -3.16
CA MET A 38 -1.13 10.55 -2.04
C MET A 38 -2.47 9.95 -2.50
N ARG A 39 -2.90 8.88 -1.84
CA ARG A 39 -4.20 8.18 -2.03
C ARG A 39 -5.41 8.97 -1.51
N LEU A 40 -5.44 10.26 -1.82
CA LEU A 40 -6.42 11.23 -1.35
C LEU A 40 -7.35 11.61 -2.50
N VAL A 41 -8.64 11.57 -2.23
CA VAL A 41 -9.67 12.17 -3.09
C VAL A 41 -10.19 13.46 -2.48
N ALA A 42 -10.41 14.47 -3.33
CA ALA A 42 -10.97 15.75 -2.93
C ALA A 42 -11.98 16.24 -3.97
N ASP A 43 -12.95 17.00 -3.50
CA ASP A 43 -13.81 17.82 -4.34
C ASP A 43 -13.45 19.28 -4.10
N ALA A 44 -13.35 20.08 -5.16
CA ALA A 44 -12.98 21.48 -5.07
C ALA A 44 -13.70 22.35 -6.12
N PRO A 45 -14.07 23.60 -5.81
CA PRO A 45 -14.56 24.55 -6.81
C PRO A 45 -13.51 24.79 -7.90
N ILE A 46 -13.93 24.96 -9.15
CA ILE A 46 -13.00 25.18 -10.27
C ILE A 46 -12.10 26.41 -10.07
N ASP A 47 -12.61 27.44 -9.37
CA ASP A 47 -11.88 28.67 -9.08
C ASP A 47 -10.81 28.52 -7.97
N ASP A 48 -10.89 27.45 -7.18
CA ASP A 48 -9.87 27.08 -6.18
C ASP A 48 -8.64 26.41 -6.84
N LEU A 49 -8.72 26.08 -8.14
CA LEU A 49 -7.69 25.30 -8.82
C LEU A 49 -6.67 26.18 -9.54
N VAL A 50 -5.40 25.83 -9.33
CA VAL A 50 -4.24 26.43 -9.99
C VAL A 50 -3.57 25.36 -10.84
N VAL A 51 -3.45 25.57 -12.14
CA VAL A 51 -2.71 24.64 -13.02
C VAL A 51 -1.23 24.71 -12.67
N MET A 52 -0.64 23.56 -12.36
CA MET A 52 0.75 23.48 -11.92
C MET A 52 1.68 23.47 -13.13
N GLU A 53 2.72 24.30 -13.11
CA GLU A 53 3.74 24.35 -14.15
C GLU A 53 4.62 23.10 -14.15
N GLU A 54 5.29 22.83 -15.28
CA GLU A 54 6.13 21.64 -15.42
C GLU A 54 7.33 21.65 -14.46
N THR A 55 7.85 22.83 -14.14
CA THR A 55 8.92 23.06 -13.16
C THR A 55 8.51 22.60 -11.76
N ASP A 56 7.33 22.99 -11.30
CA ASP A 56 6.79 22.59 -9.98
C ASP A 56 6.51 21.09 -9.93
N ARG A 57 5.92 20.53 -11.00
CA ARG A 57 5.68 19.09 -11.11
C ARG A 57 6.99 18.30 -11.03
N LYS A 58 8.04 18.75 -11.74
CA LYS A 58 9.36 18.11 -11.69
C LYS A 58 9.98 18.20 -10.30
N ARG A 59 9.84 19.34 -9.61
CA ARG A 59 10.33 19.51 -8.25
C ARG A 59 9.68 18.53 -7.27
N HIS A 60 8.35 18.42 -7.28
CA HIS A 60 7.63 17.45 -6.44
C HIS A 60 8.02 16.01 -6.78
N SER A 61 8.05 15.66 -8.07
CA SER A 61 8.43 14.33 -8.51
C SER A 61 9.85 13.94 -8.09
N ASN A 62 10.81 14.87 -8.13
CA ASN A 62 12.17 14.61 -7.66
C ASN A 62 12.22 14.37 -6.15
N GLN A 63 11.50 15.16 -5.35
CA GLN A 63 11.41 14.95 -3.90
C GLN A 63 10.77 13.58 -3.56
N PHE A 64 9.77 13.17 -4.33
CA PHE A 64 9.16 11.86 -4.18
C PHE A 64 10.16 10.74 -4.48
N LYS A 65 10.91 10.85 -5.57
CA LYS A 65 11.97 9.88 -5.95
C LYS A 65 13.09 9.79 -4.91
N GLU A 66 13.51 10.92 -4.34
CA GLU A 66 14.52 10.93 -3.28
C GLU A 66 14.05 10.16 -2.04
N LYS A 67 12.79 10.35 -1.63
CA LYS A 67 12.18 9.59 -0.52
C LYS A 67 12.05 8.10 -0.85
N GLU A 68 11.67 7.78 -2.08
CA GLU A 68 11.58 6.40 -2.57
C GLU A 68 12.94 5.70 -2.51
N GLU A 69 14.01 6.33 -3.03
CA GLU A 69 15.37 5.78 -2.96
C GLU A 69 15.85 5.61 -1.52
N SER A 70 15.60 6.61 -0.66
CA SER A 70 15.97 6.51 0.76
C SER A 70 15.29 5.33 1.45
N CYS A 71 13.98 5.13 1.23
CA CYS A 71 13.25 3.99 1.77
C CYS A 71 13.76 2.66 1.22
N TYR A 72 14.05 2.60 -0.07
CA TYR A 72 14.60 1.41 -0.72
C TYR A 72 15.97 1.02 -0.14
N HIS A 73 16.86 1.99 0.08
CA HIS A 73 18.16 1.76 0.70
C HIS A 73 18.03 1.18 2.12
N LEU A 74 17.13 1.73 2.92
CA LEU A 74 16.86 1.27 4.28
C LEU A 74 16.31 -0.16 4.28
N PHE A 75 15.40 -0.47 3.37
CA PHE A 75 14.86 -1.82 3.21
C PHE A 75 15.94 -2.85 2.82
N ARG A 76 16.85 -2.48 1.91
CA ARG A 76 17.97 -3.34 1.52
C ARG A 76 18.91 -3.62 2.69
N GLN A 77 19.15 -2.63 3.54
CA GLN A 77 19.97 -2.79 4.74
C GLN A 77 19.31 -3.74 5.74
N ASP A 78 18.02 -3.54 6.03
CA ASP A 78 17.22 -4.42 6.88
C ASP A 78 17.23 -5.87 6.38
N ARG A 79 17.01 -6.05 5.07
CA ARG A 79 17.00 -7.39 4.46
C ARG A 79 18.35 -8.08 4.60
N LYS A 80 19.44 -7.34 4.43
CA LYS A 80 20.80 -7.89 4.60
C LYS A 80 21.01 -8.38 6.04
N LEU A 81 20.62 -7.58 7.03
CA LEU A 81 20.74 -7.93 8.45
C LEU A 81 19.92 -9.18 8.81
N ILE A 82 18.66 -9.25 8.38
CA ILE A 82 17.79 -10.42 8.62
C ILE A 82 18.41 -11.66 7.98
N ARG A 83 18.89 -11.55 6.74
CA ARG A 83 19.50 -12.67 6.03
C ARG A 83 20.77 -13.17 6.73
N GLU A 84 21.65 -12.27 7.15
CA GLU A 84 22.87 -12.64 7.89
C GLU A 84 22.55 -13.33 9.23
N GLN A 85 21.54 -12.83 9.96
CA GLN A 85 21.09 -13.47 11.20
C GLN A 85 20.55 -14.87 10.96
N THR A 86 19.69 -15.07 9.96
CA THR A 86 19.12 -16.42 9.74
C THR A 86 20.07 -17.38 9.04
N GLU A 87 21.02 -16.92 8.21
CA GLU A 87 22.07 -17.78 7.63
C GLU A 87 22.91 -18.44 8.73
N TYR A 88 23.18 -17.72 9.83
CA TYR A 88 23.83 -18.27 11.00
C TYR A 88 23.00 -19.38 11.68
N GLU A 89 21.68 -19.20 11.79
CA GLU A 89 20.78 -20.20 12.38
C GLU A 89 20.65 -21.46 11.51
N ILE A 90 20.49 -21.31 10.19
CA ILE A 90 20.27 -22.42 9.26
C ILE A 90 21.51 -23.31 9.13
N THR A 91 22.70 -22.71 9.11
CA THR A 91 23.94 -23.48 9.01
C THR A 91 24.29 -24.21 10.32
N SER A 92 23.53 -24.01 11.41
CA SER A 92 23.84 -24.56 12.75
C SER A 92 25.30 -24.27 13.18
N GLY A 93 25.87 -23.17 12.69
CA GLY A 93 27.28 -22.81 12.91
C GLY A 93 28.32 -23.55 12.06
N TYR A 94 27.91 -24.38 11.10
CA TYR A 94 28.83 -25.02 10.14
C TYR A 94 29.19 -24.07 8.98
N THR A 95 30.47 -24.08 8.62
CA THR A 95 31.08 -23.13 7.67
C THR A 95 30.72 -23.36 6.20
N GLU A 96 29.99 -24.42 5.89
CA GLU A 96 29.59 -24.69 4.52
C GLU A 96 28.41 -23.80 4.14
N LYS A 97 28.64 -22.92 3.14
CA LYS A 97 27.60 -22.15 2.47
C LYS A 97 26.67 -23.11 1.72
N GLN A 98 25.76 -23.78 2.42
CA GLN A 98 24.69 -24.51 1.76
C GLN A 98 23.81 -23.50 1.04
N SER A 99 23.72 -23.63 -0.28
CA SER A 99 22.79 -22.85 -1.08
C SER A 99 21.37 -23.27 -0.75
N PHE A 100 20.55 -22.31 -0.30
CA PHE A 100 19.11 -22.44 -0.16
C PHE A 100 18.41 -21.43 -1.06
N PHE A 101 17.18 -21.73 -1.47
CA PHE A 101 16.32 -20.76 -2.15
C PHE A 101 15.32 -20.14 -1.17
N GLU A 102 14.92 -18.90 -1.46
CA GLU A 102 13.93 -18.14 -0.71
C GLU A 102 12.59 -18.18 -1.47
N LEU A 103 11.50 -18.42 -0.73
CA LEU A 103 10.13 -18.31 -1.20
C LEU A 103 9.43 -17.19 -0.42
N PRO A 104 9.50 -15.93 -0.88
CA PRO A 104 8.78 -14.83 -0.26
C PRO A 104 7.26 -15.03 -0.35
N GLY A 105 6.53 -14.46 0.60
CA GLY A 105 5.06 -14.50 0.56
C GLY A 105 4.50 -13.75 -0.65
N ARG A 106 3.51 -14.36 -1.30
CA ARG A 106 2.87 -13.81 -2.50
C ARG A 106 1.83 -12.76 -2.15
N ILE A 107 1.86 -11.65 -2.89
CA ILE A 107 0.96 -10.53 -2.69
C ILE A 107 -0.12 -10.53 -3.77
N LEU A 108 -1.38 -10.38 -3.36
CA LEU A 108 -2.46 -9.89 -4.22
C LEU A 108 -2.70 -8.41 -3.88
N HIS A 109 -2.38 -7.49 -4.80
CA HIS A 109 -2.61 -6.06 -4.60
C HIS A 109 -3.76 -5.58 -5.48
N ILE A 110 -4.88 -5.27 -4.84
CA ILE A 110 -6.04 -4.64 -5.45
C ILE A 110 -5.99 -3.13 -5.15
N ASP A 111 -5.94 -2.29 -6.18
CA ASP A 111 -5.94 -0.83 -6.03
C ASP A 111 -7.03 -0.16 -6.87
N GLY A 112 -7.66 0.88 -6.32
CA GLY A 112 -8.61 1.76 -7.00
C GLY A 112 -7.97 2.63 -8.09
N ASP A 113 -6.66 2.81 -8.03
CA ASP A 113 -5.90 3.68 -8.91
C ASP A 113 -4.83 2.90 -9.70
N PRO A 114 -4.89 2.90 -11.04
CA PRO A 114 -3.97 2.14 -11.87
C PRO A 114 -2.55 2.73 -11.87
N LEU A 115 -2.39 4.04 -11.64
CA LEU A 115 -1.09 4.69 -11.56
C LEU A 115 -0.40 4.34 -10.24
N TYR A 116 -1.14 4.33 -9.13
CA TYR A 116 -0.58 3.87 -7.85
C TYR A 116 -0.24 2.40 -7.87
N LEU A 117 -1.12 1.56 -8.42
CA LEU A 117 -0.84 0.14 -8.56
C LEU A 117 0.47 -0.08 -9.29
N LYS A 118 0.67 0.58 -10.44
CA LYS A 118 1.90 0.48 -11.23
C LYS A 118 3.15 0.92 -10.45
N LYS A 119 3.06 2.01 -9.68
CA LYS A 119 4.17 2.46 -8.82
C LYS A 119 4.48 1.43 -7.72
N CYS A 120 3.45 0.89 -7.07
CA CYS A 120 3.60 -0.10 -6.01
C CYS A 120 4.21 -1.40 -6.54
N THR A 121 3.72 -1.92 -7.68
CA THR A 121 4.24 -3.14 -8.31
C THR A 121 5.69 -2.99 -8.71
N ALA A 122 6.09 -1.85 -9.28
CA ALA A 122 7.49 -1.60 -9.64
C ALA A 122 8.43 -1.66 -8.42
N VAL A 123 7.97 -1.21 -7.25
CA VAL A 123 8.76 -1.29 -6.02
C VAL A 123 8.80 -2.72 -5.48
N TYR A 124 7.70 -3.47 -5.51
CA TYR A 124 7.71 -4.90 -5.15
C TYR A 124 8.68 -5.71 -6.04
N ASP A 125 8.64 -5.48 -7.36
CA ASP A 125 9.53 -6.13 -8.32
C ASP A 125 11.00 -5.82 -8.00
N ARG A 126 11.32 -4.55 -7.73
CA ARG A 126 12.68 -4.13 -7.33
C ARG A 126 13.13 -4.78 -6.02
N LEU A 127 12.21 -5.12 -5.12
CA LEU A 127 12.47 -5.81 -3.86
C LEU A 127 12.54 -7.34 -4.00
N GLY A 128 12.18 -7.89 -5.16
CA GLY A 128 12.09 -9.33 -5.40
C GLY A 128 10.91 -9.99 -4.70
N VAL A 129 9.81 -9.24 -4.52
CA VAL A 129 8.59 -9.71 -3.87
C VAL A 129 7.55 -10.07 -4.94
N PRO A 130 7.04 -11.32 -4.97
CA PRO A 130 6.07 -11.74 -5.96
C PRO A 130 4.72 -11.07 -5.73
N VAL A 131 4.24 -10.31 -6.72
CA VAL A 131 2.97 -9.58 -6.66
C VAL A 131 2.10 -9.85 -7.88
N TYR A 132 0.80 -10.01 -7.63
CA TYR A 132 -0.25 -9.95 -8.64
C TYR A 132 -1.09 -8.70 -8.41
N GLY A 133 -0.94 -7.70 -9.30
CA GLY A 133 -1.64 -6.43 -9.21
C GLY A 133 -2.93 -6.41 -10.03
N VAL A 134 -4.04 -5.95 -9.44
CA VAL A 134 -5.33 -5.80 -10.13
C VAL A 134 -5.91 -4.41 -9.86
N HIS A 135 -6.23 -3.69 -10.94
CA HIS A 135 -6.94 -2.42 -10.84
C HIS A 135 -8.45 -2.68 -10.80
N ILE A 136 -9.13 -2.22 -9.75
CA ILE A 136 -10.57 -2.39 -9.56
C ILE A 136 -11.10 -1.14 -8.88
N ALA A 137 -12.20 -0.55 -9.38
CA ALA A 137 -12.84 0.57 -8.68
C ALA A 137 -13.27 0.16 -7.27
N GLU A 138 -13.16 1.04 -6.27
CA GLU A 138 -13.36 0.70 -4.85
C GLU A 138 -14.71 0.02 -4.61
N LYS A 139 -15.76 0.53 -5.27
CA LYS A 139 -17.14 -0.01 -5.19
C LYS A 139 -17.28 -1.46 -5.67
N GLU A 140 -16.38 -1.92 -6.53
CA GLU A 140 -16.40 -3.26 -7.14
C GLU A 140 -15.48 -4.25 -6.40
N MET A 141 -14.53 -3.75 -5.59
CA MET A 141 -13.61 -4.60 -4.83
C MET A 141 -14.31 -5.68 -3.98
N PRO A 142 -15.40 -5.39 -3.23
CA PRO A 142 -16.09 -6.42 -2.45
C PRO A 142 -16.66 -7.56 -3.31
N LEU A 143 -17.00 -7.28 -4.57
CA LEU A 143 -17.62 -8.26 -5.45
C LEU A 143 -16.60 -9.23 -6.07
N GLN A 144 -15.36 -8.78 -6.23
CA GLN A 144 -14.33 -9.52 -6.97
C GLN A 144 -13.27 -10.17 -6.07
N VAL A 145 -13.04 -9.60 -4.87
CA VAL A 145 -11.93 -10.01 -3.98
C VAL A 145 -11.91 -11.51 -3.68
N ALA A 146 -13.08 -12.13 -3.45
CA ALA A 146 -13.17 -13.55 -3.14
C ALA A 146 -12.63 -14.43 -4.29
N SER A 147 -13.08 -14.17 -5.52
CA SER A 147 -12.64 -14.91 -6.71
C SER A 147 -11.14 -14.74 -6.99
N LEU A 148 -10.59 -13.55 -6.71
CA LEU A 148 -9.16 -13.27 -6.89
C LEU A 148 -8.31 -14.00 -5.85
N ILE A 149 -8.76 -14.09 -4.59
CA ILE A 149 -8.07 -14.87 -3.55
C ILE A 149 -8.01 -16.35 -3.94
N GLU A 150 -9.10 -16.92 -4.44
CA GLU A 150 -9.16 -18.33 -4.86
C GLU A 150 -8.22 -18.63 -6.04
N MET A 151 -8.16 -17.71 -7.02
CA MET A 151 -7.30 -17.81 -8.19
C MET A 151 -5.82 -17.64 -7.85
N VAL A 152 -5.47 -16.57 -7.15
CA VAL A 152 -4.08 -16.15 -6.91
C VAL A 152 -3.46 -16.91 -5.73
N ARG A 153 -4.28 -17.30 -4.74
CA ARG A 153 -3.88 -17.91 -3.47
C ARG A 153 -2.76 -17.13 -2.77
N PRO A 154 -2.96 -15.83 -2.49
CA PRO A 154 -1.93 -14.99 -1.89
C PRO A 154 -1.71 -15.34 -0.41
N ASP A 155 -0.52 -15.02 0.10
CA ASP A 155 -0.22 -15.00 1.54
C ASP A 155 -0.59 -13.64 2.15
N ILE A 156 -0.52 -12.58 1.33
CA ILE A 156 -0.82 -11.21 1.73
C ILE A 156 -1.79 -10.55 0.72
N LEU A 157 -2.87 -9.98 1.22
CA LEU A 157 -3.85 -9.22 0.44
C LEU A 157 -3.72 -7.72 0.78
N VAL A 158 -3.61 -6.90 -0.25
CA VAL A 158 -3.58 -5.44 -0.15
C VAL A 158 -4.81 -4.87 -0.86
N ILE A 159 -5.67 -4.16 -0.13
CA ILE A 159 -6.88 -3.52 -0.66
C ILE A 159 -6.76 -2.01 -0.44
N THR A 160 -6.43 -1.27 -1.49
CA THR A 160 -6.15 0.16 -1.39
C THR A 160 -6.85 0.93 -2.51
N GLY A 161 -6.80 2.24 -2.49
CA GLY A 161 -7.49 3.08 -3.48
C GLY A 161 -7.49 4.52 -2.98
N HIS A 162 -8.59 5.23 -3.18
CA HIS A 162 -8.79 6.58 -2.68
C HIS A 162 -9.83 6.63 -1.58
N ASP A 163 -9.66 7.53 -0.62
CA ASP A 163 -10.68 7.81 0.39
C ASP A 163 -10.52 9.22 0.95
N ALA A 164 -11.56 9.67 1.65
CA ALA A 164 -11.61 11.00 2.24
C ALA A 164 -12.61 11.04 3.40
N TYR A 165 -12.23 11.71 4.48
CA TYR A 165 -13.12 11.97 5.60
C TYR A 165 -13.78 13.35 5.45
N MET A 166 -15.12 13.35 5.40
CA MET A 166 -15.95 14.52 5.20
C MET A 166 -16.60 14.93 6.52
N LYS A 167 -15.98 15.89 7.23
CA LYS A 167 -16.44 16.40 8.54
C LYS A 167 -17.90 16.85 8.56
N ASN A 168 -18.43 17.34 7.44
CA ASN A 168 -19.82 17.79 7.30
C ASN A 168 -20.84 16.66 7.17
N LYS A 169 -20.41 15.43 6.86
CA LYS A 169 -21.29 14.25 6.69
C LYS A 169 -21.44 13.41 7.96
N GLY A 170 -20.65 13.69 9.00
CA GLY A 170 -20.74 13.01 10.29
C GLY A 170 -19.44 13.09 11.09
N SER A 171 -19.45 12.43 12.23
CA SER A 171 -18.30 12.25 13.11
C SER A 171 -17.31 11.22 12.53
N LYS A 172 -16.11 11.13 13.13
CA LYS A 172 -15.10 10.13 12.73
C LYS A 172 -15.58 8.68 12.90
N THR A 173 -16.63 8.44 13.68
CA THR A 173 -17.20 7.10 13.87
C THR A 173 -18.34 6.77 12.90
N ASP A 174 -18.76 7.73 12.08
CA ASP A 174 -19.85 7.54 11.14
C ASP A 174 -19.32 7.05 9.79
N MET A 175 -19.67 5.82 9.39
CA MET A 175 -19.21 5.25 8.11
C MET A 175 -19.60 6.11 6.90
N LYS A 176 -20.77 6.76 6.94
CA LYS A 176 -21.24 7.68 5.89
C LYS A 176 -20.40 8.94 5.72
N ALA A 177 -19.54 9.26 6.70
CA ALA A 177 -18.64 10.40 6.63
C ALA A 177 -17.39 10.11 5.76
N TYR A 178 -17.25 8.88 5.27
CA TYR A 178 -16.13 8.46 4.43
C TYR A 178 -16.60 8.16 3.01
N ARG A 179 -15.78 8.48 2.02
CA ARG A 179 -16.15 8.26 0.61
C ARG A 179 -16.17 6.78 0.27
N ASN A 180 -15.11 6.05 0.63
CA ASN A 180 -14.87 4.69 0.17
C ASN A 180 -14.57 3.68 1.30
N SER A 181 -14.37 4.12 2.54
CA SER A 181 -14.10 3.21 3.69
C SER A 181 -15.07 2.03 3.80
N ARG A 182 -16.34 2.22 3.43
CA ARG A 182 -17.34 1.15 3.44
C ARG A 182 -16.93 -0.01 2.52
N TYR A 183 -16.44 0.29 1.33
CA TYR A 183 -16.04 -0.73 0.36
C TYR A 183 -14.79 -1.48 0.82
N PHE A 184 -13.83 -0.80 1.45
CA PHE A 184 -12.69 -1.49 2.06
C PHE A 184 -13.13 -2.44 3.17
N VAL A 185 -14.03 -1.99 4.06
CA VAL A 185 -14.61 -2.84 5.11
C VAL A 185 -15.32 -4.06 4.53
N ASP A 186 -16.15 -3.87 3.52
CA ASP A 186 -16.91 -4.95 2.91
C ASP A 186 -15.98 -5.93 2.17
N ALA A 187 -14.96 -5.44 1.45
CA ALA A 187 -13.97 -6.28 0.79
C ALA A 187 -13.14 -7.12 1.79
N VAL A 188 -12.75 -6.55 2.94
CA VAL A 188 -12.08 -7.31 4.00
C VAL A 188 -12.98 -8.42 4.55
N LYS A 189 -14.27 -8.13 4.76
CA LYS A 189 -15.22 -9.16 5.23
C LYS A 189 -15.37 -10.29 4.22
N GLU A 190 -15.51 -9.98 2.93
CA GLU A 190 -15.60 -11.01 1.88
C GLU A 190 -14.31 -11.84 1.81
N ALA A 191 -13.13 -11.22 1.91
CA ALA A 191 -11.86 -11.94 2.00
C ALA A 191 -11.81 -12.90 3.20
N ARG A 192 -12.34 -12.48 4.36
CA ARG A 192 -12.40 -13.31 5.57
C ARG A 192 -13.44 -14.43 5.52
N LYS A 193 -14.41 -14.39 4.60
CA LYS A 193 -15.27 -15.56 4.33
C LYS A 193 -14.51 -16.66 3.60
N VAL A 194 -13.54 -16.30 2.75
CA VAL A 194 -12.69 -17.25 2.02
C VAL A 194 -11.54 -17.75 2.90
N VAL A 195 -10.82 -16.84 3.56
CA VAL A 195 -9.70 -17.17 4.47
C VAL A 195 -9.92 -16.53 5.84
N PRO A 196 -10.59 -17.23 6.79
CA PRO A 196 -10.97 -16.66 8.08
C PRO A 196 -9.80 -16.31 9.00
N TYR A 197 -8.69 -17.06 8.90
CA TYR A 197 -7.59 -16.98 9.85
C TYR A 197 -6.57 -15.90 9.47
N MET A 198 -6.27 -15.02 10.44
CA MET A 198 -5.35 -13.88 10.26
C MET A 198 -3.91 -14.30 9.92
N ASP A 199 -3.48 -15.47 10.41
CA ASP A 199 -2.16 -16.03 10.17
C ASP A 199 -2.02 -16.69 8.78
N HIS A 200 -3.14 -16.99 8.09
CA HIS A 200 -3.13 -17.61 6.77
C HIS A 200 -3.23 -16.60 5.64
N LEU A 201 -3.92 -15.47 5.88
CA LEU A 201 -4.00 -14.36 4.95
C LEU A 201 -3.83 -13.07 5.72
N VAL A 202 -2.69 -12.43 5.54
CA VAL A 202 -2.45 -11.10 6.11
C VAL A 202 -3.13 -10.07 5.23
N ILE A 203 -3.94 -9.19 5.81
CA ILE A 203 -4.69 -8.19 5.07
C ILE A 203 -4.23 -6.79 5.46
N PHE A 204 -3.77 -6.02 4.49
CA PHE A 204 -3.59 -4.57 4.57
C PHE A 204 -4.73 -3.89 3.83
N ALA A 205 -5.45 -2.94 4.45
CA ALA A 205 -6.53 -2.24 3.77
C ALA A 205 -6.66 -0.75 4.11
N GLY A 206 -7.05 0.05 3.12
CA GLY A 206 -7.40 1.47 3.27
C GLY A 206 -6.60 2.43 2.39
N ALA A 207 -6.97 3.70 2.47
CA ALA A 207 -6.38 4.82 1.76
C ALA A 207 -6.12 6.01 2.71
N CYS A 208 -5.84 7.19 2.17
CA CYS A 208 -5.75 8.41 2.99
C CYS A 208 -7.08 8.66 3.70
N GLN A 209 -7.01 9.06 4.96
CA GLN A 209 -8.18 9.42 5.75
C GLN A 209 -9.26 8.32 5.90
N SER A 210 -8.91 7.05 5.71
CA SER A 210 -9.84 5.94 5.87
C SER A 210 -10.28 5.68 7.31
N TYR A 211 -11.44 5.05 7.47
CA TYR A 211 -11.98 4.61 8.75
C TYR A 211 -11.22 3.40 9.32
N PHE A 212 -9.98 3.65 9.74
CA PHE A 212 -9.05 2.70 10.33
C PHE A 212 -9.69 1.67 11.28
N GLN A 213 -10.41 2.13 12.30
CA GLN A 213 -10.97 1.23 13.32
C GLN A 213 -12.03 0.29 12.74
N ALA A 214 -12.81 0.74 11.76
CA ALA A 214 -13.82 -0.11 11.12
C ALA A 214 -13.16 -1.18 10.23
N ILE A 215 -12.08 -0.81 9.52
CA ILE A 215 -11.31 -1.74 8.69
C ILE A 215 -10.63 -2.82 9.54
N LEU A 216 -9.98 -2.45 10.66
CA LEU A 216 -9.42 -3.44 11.58
C LEU A 216 -10.49 -4.35 12.17
N ARG A 217 -11.62 -3.79 12.62
CA ARG A 217 -12.75 -4.58 13.16
C ARG A 217 -13.36 -5.53 12.12
N ALA A 218 -13.21 -5.23 10.83
CA ALA A 218 -13.65 -6.11 9.75
C ALA A 218 -12.77 -7.37 9.59
N GLY A 219 -11.57 -7.37 10.21
CA GLY A 219 -10.63 -8.50 10.17
C GLY A 219 -9.34 -8.22 9.41
N ALA A 220 -9.04 -6.95 9.11
CA ALA A 220 -7.74 -6.59 8.54
C ALA A 220 -6.65 -6.70 9.61
N ASN A 221 -5.44 -7.09 9.20
CA ASN A 221 -4.28 -7.09 10.09
C ASN A 221 -3.71 -5.67 10.21
N PHE A 222 -3.72 -4.92 9.10
CA PHE A 222 -3.24 -3.56 9.01
C PHE A 222 -4.26 -2.67 8.32
N ALA A 223 -4.32 -1.42 8.77
CA ALA A 223 -5.12 -0.41 8.12
C ALA A 223 -4.42 0.95 8.10
N SER A 224 -4.80 1.79 7.15
CA SER A 224 -4.27 3.13 7.03
C SER A 224 -5.08 4.20 7.79
N SER A 225 -4.41 5.31 8.04
CA SER A 225 -4.90 6.59 8.56
C SER A 225 -5.66 6.52 9.89
N PRO A 226 -5.06 5.98 10.98
CA PRO A 226 -5.67 6.01 12.31
C PRO A 226 -6.07 7.43 12.75
N GLU A 227 -5.25 8.43 12.44
CA GLU A 227 -5.52 9.84 12.75
C GLU A 227 -6.34 10.59 11.69
N ARG A 228 -6.67 9.92 10.57
CA ARG A 228 -7.27 10.52 9.36
C ARG A 228 -6.38 11.54 8.66
N ILE A 229 -5.10 11.23 8.56
CA ILE A 229 -4.12 12.01 7.82
C ILE A 229 -3.87 11.40 6.44
N ASN A 230 -3.23 12.18 5.57
CA ASN A 230 -2.78 11.68 4.28
C ASN A 230 -1.54 10.79 4.48
N ILE A 231 -1.49 9.65 3.80
CA ILE A 231 -0.39 8.69 3.86
C ILE A 231 0.38 8.68 2.55
N HIS A 232 1.66 8.36 2.62
CA HIS A 232 2.45 8.19 1.41
C HIS A 232 2.06 6.91 0.66
N ALA A 233 2.08 6.94 -0.68
CA ALA A 233 1.71 5.78 -1.50
C ALA A 233 2.57 4.52 -1.25
N LEU A 234 3.84 4.72 -0.86
CA LEU A 234 4.81 3.64 -0.62
C LEU A 234 4.73 3.00 0.76
N ASP A 235 4.04 3.64 1.71
CA ASP A 235 3.91 3.15 3.08
C ASP A 235 3.34 1.72 3.16
N PRO A 236 2.22 1.39 2.48
CA PRO A 236 1.72 0.01 2.38
C PRO A 236 2.73 -0.96 1.77
N VAL A 237 3.46 -0.52 0.74
CA VAL A 237 4.45 -1.36 0.04
C VAL A 237 5.54 -1.80 0.99
N TYR A 238 6.02 -0.88 1.83
CA TYR A 238 7.04 -1.17 2.84
C TYR A 238 6.56 -2.22 3.84
N VAL A 239 5.38 -1.99 4.43
CA VAL A 239 4.76 -2.88 5.43
C VAL A 239 4.61 -4.28 4.86
N VAL A 240 4.02 -4.39 3.67
CA VAL A 240 3.71 -5.65 3.02
C VAL A 240 4.99 -6.38 2.58
N SER A 241 5.98 -5.66 2.05
CA SER A 241 7.27 -6.25 1.66
C SER A 241 8.04 -6.79 2.86
N LYS A 242 7.97 -6.09 4.01
CA LYS A 242 8.60 -6.56 5.26
C LYS A 242 7.99 -7.88 5.70
N ILE A 243 6.66 -8.00 5.71
CA ILE A 243 5.97 -9.26 6.04
C ILE A 243 6.35 -10.37 5.06
N SER A 244 6.34 -10.06 3.76
CA SER A 244 6.68 -11.02 2.69
C SER A 244 8.07 -11.65 2.88
N LEU A 245 9.04 -10.84 3.29
CA LEU A 245 10.45 -11.19 3.39
C LEU A 245 10.94 -11.52 4.81
N THR A 246 10.07 -11.44 5.82
CA THR A 246 10.37 -11.94 7.18
C THR A 246 10.06 -13.44 7.26
N PRO A 247 10.91 -14.28 7.89
CA PRO A 247 10.64 -15.71 8.08
C PRO A 247 9.30 -16.02 8.75
N PHE A 248 8.64 -17.12 8.33
CA PHE A 248 7.31 -17.49 8.83
C PHE A 248 7.23 -17.83 10.33
N MET A 249 8.37 -18.08 10.97
CA MET A 249 8.49 -18.34 12.41
C MET A 249 8.74 -17.06 13.22
N GLU A 250 9.10 -15.96 12.56
CA GLU A 250 9.39 -14.69 13.22
C GLU A 250 8.15 -13.81 13.31
N ARG A 251 8.04 -13.08 14.42
CA ARG A 251 7.00 -12.08 14.64
C ARG A 251 7.45 -10.77 14.01
N VAL A 252 6.58 -10.13 13.24
CA VAL A 252 6.82 -8.81 12.69
C VAL A 252 6.32 -7.77 13.71
N ALA A 253 7.25 -7.09 14.38
CA ALA A 253 6.93 -6.09 15.40
C ALA A 253 6.37 -4.81 14.77
N LEU A 254 5.19 -4.37 15.22
CA LEU A 254 4.49 -3.19 14.69
C LEU A 254 5.35 -1.92 14.67
N TRP A 255 6.09 -1.67 15.76
CA TRP A 255 6.94 -0.50 15.86
C TRP A 255 8.09 -0.52 14.86
N ASP A 256 8.67 -1.68 14.60
CA ASP A 256 9.77 -1.81 13.65
C ASP A 256 9.28 -1.62 12.22
N MET A 257 8.04 -2.02 11.92
CA MET A 257 7.42 -1.72 10.64
C MET A 257 7.15 -0.23 10.45
N LEU A 258 6.62 0.44 11.47
CA LEU A 258 6.16 1.83 11.34
C LEU A 258 7.31 2.83 11.32
N LYS A 259 8.42 2.57 12.02
CA LYS A 259 9.62 3.46 12.07
C LYS A 259 10.20 3.80 10.69
N HIS A 260 10.03 2.90 9.74
CA HIS A 260 10.62 3.00 8.41
C HIS A 260 9.61 3.44 7.34
N THR A 261 8.36 3.66 7.74
CA THR A 261 7.33 4.24 6.86
C THR A 261 7.45 5.75 6.86
N LEU A 262 7.07 6.40 5.77
CA LEU A 262 7.23 7.85 5.60
C LEU A 262 6.26 8.64 6.48
N THR A 263 5.11 8.05 6.81
CA THR A 263 4.07 8.70 7.63
C THR A 263 4.11 8.27 9.11
N GLY A 264 4.73 7.13 9.43
CA GLY A 264 4.80 6.59 10.79
C GLY A 264 3.46 6.10 11.35
N GLU A 265 3.36 6.02 12.67
CA GLU A 265 2.21 5.49 13.40
C GLU A 265 0.92 6.32 13.26
N ARG A 266 1.07 7.60 12.90
CA ARG A 266 -0.09 8.46 12.59
C ARG A 266 -0.76 8.05 11.28
N GLY A 267 0.02 7.49 10.37
CA GLY A 267 -0.37 7.14 9.00
C GLY A 267 -0.87 5.71 8.86
N MET A 268 -0.40 4.76 9.67
CA MET A 268 -0.82 3.37 9.60
C MET A 268 -0.74 2.71 10.97
N GLY A 269 -1.48 1.62 11.13
CA GLY A 269 -1.41 0.78 12.30
C GLY A 269 -1.93 -0.62 12.01
N GLY A 270 -1.87 -1.49 13.01
CA GLY A 270 -2.29 -2.86 12.85
C GLY A 270 -2.15 -3.68 14.13
N ILE A 271 -2.25 -4.99 13.96
CA ILE A 271 -1.99 -5.99 14.98
C ILE A 271 -0.71 -6.76 14.64
N GLU A 272 -0.15 -7.46 15.62
CA GLU A 272 1.01 -8.32 15.40
C GLU A 272 0.70 -9.42 14.37
N THR A 273 1.68 -9.72 13.52
CA THR A 273 1.61 -10.78 12.51
C THR A 273 2.92 -11.55 12.45
N LYS A 274 2.92 -12.69 11.78
CA LYS A 274 4.14 -13.45 11.46
C LYS A 274 4.61 -13.08 10.06
N GLY A 275 5.89 -13.32 9.78
CA GLY A 275 6.39 -13.28 8.41
C GLY A 275 5.77 -14.36 7.52
N SER A 276 6.10 -14.34 6.24
CA SER A 276 5.65 -15.37 5.28
C SER A 276 6.78 -16.00 4.47
N LEU A 277 8.03 -15.52 4.63
CA LEU A 277 9.18 -16.07 3.92
C LEU A 277 9.42 -17.51 4.35
N ARG A 278 9.57 -18.39 3.35
CA ARG A 278 10.04 -19.77 3.52
C ARG A 278 11.37 -19.95 2.83
N ARG A 279 12.11 -20.98 3.23
CA ARG A 279 13.38 -21.37 2.62
C ARG A 279 13.35 -22.86 2.34
N GLY A 280 14.00 -23.27 1.25
CA GLY A 280 14.05 -24.65 0.80
C GLY A 280 15.41 -25.04 0.23
N ILE A 281 15.61 -26.35 0.13
CA ILE A 281 16.77 -27.02 -0.48
C ILE A 281 16.25 -28.18 -1.35
N PRO A 282 16.97 -28.61 -2.40
CA PRO A 282 18.23 -28.07 -2.92
C PRO A 282 18.04 -26.82 -3.79
N VAL A 283 19.12 -26.08 -4.06
CA VAL A 283 19.15 -25.09 -5.16
C VAL A 283 19.56 -25.84 -6.42
N GLU A 284 18.68 -25.96 -7.39
CA GLU A 284 19.06 -26.48 -8.72
C GLU A 284 20.15 -25.57 -9.30
N GLN A 285 21.28 -26.19 -9.67
CA GLN A 285 22.25 -25.54 -10.55
C GLN A 285 21.69 -25.70 -11.95
N GLU A 286 21.06 -24.67 -12.50
CA GLU A 286 20.81 -24.63 -13.94
C GLU A 286 22.19 -24.58 -14.63
N GLU A 287 22.65 -25.72 -15.15
CA GLU A 287 23.75 -25.76 -16.10
C GLU A 287 23.31 -25.00 -17.34
N ILE A 288 23.76 -23.76 -17.48
CA ILE A 288 23.67 -23.03 -18.73
C ILE A 288 24.67 -23.71 -19.68
N GLU A 289 24.18 -24.64 -20.52
CA GLU A 289 24.96 -25.15 -21.65
C GLU A 289 25.25 -23.96 -22.60
N GLU A 290 26.55 -23.64 -22.75
CA GLU A 290 27.08 -22.66 -23.72
C GLU A 290 26.91 -23.11 -25.18
#